data_AF-A0A4Y2DAU4-F1
#
_entry.id   AF-A0A4Y2DAU4-F1
#
_cell.length_a   1.000
_cell.length_b   1.000
_cell.length_c   1.000
_cell.angle_alpha   90.00
_cell.angle_beta   90.00
_cell.angle_gamma   90.00
#
_symmetry.space_group_name_H-M   'P 1'
#
loop_
_entity.id
_entity.type
_entity.pdbx_description
1 polymer ?
#
loop_
_entity_poly.entity_id
_entity_poly.type
_entity_poly.pdbx_seq_one_letter_code
_entity_poly.pdbx_strand_id
1 'polypeptide(L)'
;MRKGTKSSLFSAFTPTKIDVVQGKNNFVLVDGGHLLYKIVSQRNMNFGDIAKRYLTYLQTHYGSNVAVVFDGYPSDVNGKSTKSAERIRRANLLSSHDIIFNEATCPEISQEQFLANERNKVRFIDLLKKFLQKANVTVKQAVEDADVLIVKIAVSVKSQYDNIFVVGENIDFLVLLTGLAPMKENL
;
A
#
# COMPACT_ATOMS: atom_id res chain seq x y z
N MET A 1 0.43 8.96 15.19
CA MET A 1 -1.02 8.91 14.85
C MET A 1 -1.32 9.89 13.72
N ARG A 2 -1.64 9.40 12.51
CA ARG A 2 -1.89 10.23 11.32
C ARG A 2 -3.19 11.02 11.49
N LYS A 3 -3.11 12.27 11.95
CA LYS A 3 -4.18 13.26 11.82
C LYS A 3 -4.12 13.81 10.40
N GLY A 4 -4.81 13.15 9.49
CA GLY A 4 -4.85 13.58 8.10
C GLY A 4 -5.92 12.82 7.36
N THR A 5 -7.18 13.14 7.66
CA THR A 5 -8.27 12.86 6.73
C THR A 5 -7.92 13.60 5.44
N LYS A 6 -7.36 12.90 4.45
CA LYS A 6 -6.89 13.50 3.18
C LYS A 6 -8.00 14.29 2.47
N SER A 7 -9.25 13.97 2.74
CA SER A 7 -10.44 14.69 2.29
C SER A 7 -11.54 14.56 3.34
N SER A 8 -12.29 15.64 3.61
CA SER A 8 -13.51 15.60 4.43
C SER A 8 -14.54 14.59 3.88
N LEU A 9 -14.45 14.25 2.59
CA LEU A 9 -15.27 13.23 1.95
C LEU A 9 -15.11 11.85 2.59
N PHE A 10 -13.91 11.46 3.04
CA PHE A 10 -13.72 10.14 3.65
C PHE A 10 -14.59 9.98 4.91
N SER A 11 -14.71 11.05 5.71
CA SER A 11 -15.56 11.09 6.90
C SER A 11 -17.05 11.15 6.58
N ALA A 12 -17.43 11.47 5.34
CA ALA A 12 -18.82 11.47 4.91
C ALA A 12 -19.35 10.06 4.58
N PHE A 13 -18.47 9.08 4.38
CA PHE A 13 -18.88 7.69 4.19
C PHE A 13 -19.17 7.02 5.53
N THR A 14 -20.34 6.39 5.64
CA THR A 14 -20.65 5.50 6.75
C THR A 14 -20.06 4.12 6.49
N PRO A 15 -19.40 3.49 7.48
CA PRO A 15 -18.95 2.12 7.33
C PRO A 15 -20.14 1.21 7.04
N THR A 16 -20.15 0.58 5.87
CA THR A 16 -21.14 -0.43 5.53
C THR A 16 -20.57 -1.81 5.78
N LYS A 17 -21.32 -2.64 6.50
CA LYS A 17 -21.12 -4.09 6.46
C LYS A 17 -21.74 -4.57 5.16
N ILE A 18 -20.96 -4.55 4.09
CA ILE A 18 -21.47 -5.12 2.84
C ILE A 18 -21.39 -6.63 3.03
N ASP A 19 -22.53 -7.25 3.35
CA ASP A 19 -22.75 -8.69 3.15
C ASP A 19 -22.86 -8.92 1.64
N VAL A 20 -21.81 -8.57 0.88
CA VAL A 20 -21.71 -9.00 -0.52
C VAL A 20 -21.79 -10.51 -0.45
N VAL A 21 -22.67 -11.12 -1.24
CA VAL A 21 -22.60 -12.56 -1.48
C VAL A 21 -21.22 -12.79 -2.08
N GLN A 22 -20.26 -13.13 -1.21
CA GLN A 22 -18.88 -13.35 -1.61
C GLN A 22 -18.94 -14.53 -2.55
N GLY A 23 -18.68 -14.26 -3.82
CA GLY A 23 -18.48 -15.29 -4.81
C GLY A 23 -17.33 -16.19 -4.36
N LYS A 24 -17.26 -17.38 -4.95
CA LYS A 24 -16.24 -18.36 -4.55
C LYS A 24 -14.84 -17.89 -4.96
N ASN A 25 -14.73 -17.02 -5.96
CA ASN A 25 -13.47 -16.54 -6.50
C ASN A 25 -13.30 -15.03 -6.32
N ASN A 26 -12.80 -14.61 -5.16
CA ASN A 26 -12.57 -13.20 -4.82
C ASN A 26 -11.08 -12.85 -4.95
N PHE A 27 -10.78 -11.63 -5.41
CA PHE A 27 -9.42 -11.10 -5.50
C PHE A 27 -9.26 -9.81 -4.70
N VAL A 28 -8.14 -9.67 -3.99
CA VAL A 28 -7.88 -8.49 -3.14
C VAL A 28 -6.64 -7.74 -3.62
N LEU A 29 -6.80 -6.46 -3.90
CA LEU A 29 -5.72 -5.52 -4.21
C LEU A 29 -5.48 -4.62 -3.00
N VAL A 30 -4.30 -4.72 -2.41
CA VAL A 30 -3.92 -3.94 -1.23
C VAL A 30 -2.95 -2.84 -1.62
N ASP A 31 -3.28 -1.60 -1.25
CA ASP A 31 -2.37 -0.47 -1.27
C ASP A 31 -1.20 -0.71 -0.31
N GLY A 32 0.00 -0.84 -0.86
CA GLY A 32 1.23 -1.02 -0.11
C GLY A 32 1.55 0.19 0.78
N GLY A 33 1.17 1.40 0.38
CA GLY A 33 1.27 2.61 1.19
C GLY A 33 0.40 2.53 2.43
N HIS A 34 -0.85 2.07 2.32
CA HIS A 34 -1.72 1.77 3.46
C HIS A 34 -1.14 0.66 4.35
N LEU A 35 -0.73 -0.45 3.73
CA LEU A 35 -0.22 -1.63 4.43
C LEU A 35 0.97 -1.27 5.34
N LEU A 36 1.92 -0.48 4.83
CA LEU A 36 3.13 -0.04 5.56
C LEU A 36 2.85 0.65 6.91
N TYR A 37 1.69 1.28 7.08
CA TYR A 37 1.30 1.94 8.33
C TYR A 37 0.31 1.12 9.15
N LYS A 38 -0.30 0.09 8.56
CA LYS A 38 -1.27 -0.78 9.22
C LYS A 38 -0.63 -1.69 10.26
N ILE A 39 0.57 -2.21 9.95
CA ILE A 39 1.26 -3.17 10.81
C ILE A 39 2.24 -2.43 11.73
N VAL A 40 1.89 -2.33 13.00
CA VAL A 40 2.74 -1.68 14.01
C VAL A 40 3.90 -2.59 14.39
N SER A 41 5.12 -2.14 14.10
CA SER A 41 6.36 -2.78 14.54
C SER A 41 6.45 -2.73 16.07
N GLN A 42 6.71 -3.88 16.70
CA GLN A 42 6.94 -3.95 18.14
C GLN A 42 8.42 -3.78 18.46
N ARG A 43 8.73 -3.37 19.70
CA ARG A 43 10.12 -3.31 20.19
C ARG A 43 10.75 -4.71 20.13
N ASN A 44 12.03 -4.77 19.81
CA ASN A 44 12.85 -5.99 19.75
C ASN A 44 12.49 -6.99 18.62
N MET A 45 11.74 -6.59 17.60
CA MET A 45 11.59 -7.38 16.36
C MET A 45 12.59 -6.94 15.32
N ASN A 46 13.22 -7.89 14.64
CA ASN A 46 14.03 -7.58 13.47
C ASN A 46 13.16 -7.38 12.21
N PHE A 47 13.74 -6.86 11.13
CA PHE A 47 13.01 -6.62 9.88
C PHE A 47 12.42 -7.90 9.24
N GLY A 48 13.02 -9.05 9.45
CA GLY A 48 12.49 -10.35 9.01
C GLY A 48 11.21 -10.73 9.75
N ASP A 49 11.20 -10.57 11.08
CA ASP A 49 10.02 -10.79 11.93
C ASP A 49 8.90 -9.79 11.58
N ILE A 50 9.27 -8.54 11.33
CA ILE A 50 8.34 -7.52 10.85
C ILE A 50 7.73 -7.98 9.50
N ALA A 51 8.55 -8.36 8.52
CA ALA A 51 8.08 -8.85 7.23
C ALA A 51 7.15 -10.08 7.34
N LYS A 52 7.47 -11.00 8.25
CA LYS A 52 6.61 -12.14 8.57
C LYS A 52 5.24 -11.70 9.08
N ARG A 53 5.16 -10.65 9.91
CA ARG A 53 3.87 -10.10 10.36
C ARG A 53 3.05 -9.49 9.23
N TYR A 54 3.68 -8.84 8.25
CA TYR A 54 2.99 -8.40 7.04
C TYR A 54 2.39 -9.58 6.27
N LEU A 55 3.17 -10.65 6.07
CA LEU A 55 2.69 -11.87 5.42
C LEU A 55 1.51 -12.50 6.18
N THR A 56 1.65 -12.70 7.50
CA THR A 56 0.58 -13.25 8.34
C THR A 56 -0.67 -12.38 8.26
N TYR A 57 -0.53 -11.06 8.31
CA TYR A 57 -1.67 -10.15 8.18
C TYR A 57 -2.40 -10.34 6.85
N LEU A 58 -1.67 -10.37 5.72
CA LEU A 58 -2.27 -10.58 4.40
C LEU A 58 -3.02 -11.91 4.32
N GLN A 59 -2.40 -12.99 4.79
CA GLN A 59 -2.99 -14.34 4.76
C GLN A 59 -4.23 -14.45 5.65
N THR A 60 -4.18 -13.90 6.87
CA THR A 60 -5.30 -13.97 7.82
C THR A 60 -6.47 -13.09 7.42
N HIS A 61 -6.23 -11.91 6.84
CA HIS A 61 -7.29 -10.96 6.53
C HIS A 61 -7.84 -11.07 5.10
N TYR A 62 -7.03 -11.54 4.13
CA TYR A 62 -7.39 -11.52 2.71
C TYR A 62 -7.26 -12.89 2.03
N GLY A 63 -6.68 -13.88 2.70
CA GLY A 63 -6.47 -15.21 2.13
C GLY A 63 -5.32 -15.27 1.14
N SER A 64 -5.39 -16.23 0.21
CA SER A 64 -4.31 -16.52 -0.75
C SER A 64 -4.36 -15.68 -2.03
N ASN A 65 -5.54 -15.21 -2.44
CA ASN A 65 -5.72 -14.49 -3.70
C ASN A 65 -5.60 -12.97 -3.50
N VAL A 66 -4.40 -12.55 -3.08
CA VAL A 66 -4.08 -11.15 -2.75
C VAL A 66 -2.89 -10.66 -3.55
N ALA A 67 -2.97 -9.41 -4.02
CA ALA A 67 -1.87 -8.68 -4.61
C ALA A 67 -1.62 -7.37 -3.87
N VAL A 68 -0.35 -7.11 -3.54
CA VAL A 68 0.09 -5.86 -2.90
C VAL A 68 0.74 -4.96 -3.95
N VAL A 69 0.33 -3.69 -4.00
CA VAL A 69 0.87 -2.71 -4.95
C VAL A 69 1.55 -1.59 -4.19
N PHE A 70 2.88 -1.49 -4.31
CA PHE A 70 3.66 -0.42 -3.68
C PHE A 70 3.84 0.80 -4.59
N ASP A 71 4.01 1.96 -3.97
CA ASP A 71 4.49 3.17 -4.65
C ASP A 71 5.88 2.95 -5.26
N GLY A 72 6.14 3.68 -6.34
CA GLY A 72 7.46 3.80 -6.93
C GLY A 72 8.21 5.03 -6.46
N TYR A 73 9.53 4.94 -6.52
CA TYR A 73 10.46 6.00 -6.16
C TYR A 73 11.49 6.15 -7.28
N PRO A 74 11.12 6.79 -8.40
CA PRO A 74 12.06 6.98 -9.50
C PRO A 74 13.15 7.94 -9.02
N SER A 75 14.41 7.60 -9.30
CA SER A 75 15.55 8.45 -8.99
C SER A 75 15.66 9.66 -9.91
N ASP A 76 14.93 9.67 -11.03
CA ASP A 76 15.04 10.58 -12.16
C ASP A 76 13.82 11.49 -12.38
N VAL A 77 12.85 11.49 -11.47
CA VAL A 77 11.77 12.49 -11.55
C VAL A 77 12.39 13.85 -11.32
N ASN A 78 12.26 14.75 -12.31
CA ASN A 78 12.81 16.10 -12.36
C ASN A 78 12.38 17.06 -11.21
N GLY A 79 11.94 16.56 -10.05
CA GLY A 79 11.40 17.34 -8.94
C GLY A 79 10.08 18.04 -9.24
N LYS A 80 9.56 17.88 -10.47
CA LYS A 80 8.39 18.61 -10.99
C LYS A 80 7.05 17.90 -10.74
N SER A 81 7.05 16.71 -10.16
CA SER A 81 5.81 16.01 -9.76
C SER A 81 5.28 16.59 -8.45
N THR A 82 3.95 16.73 -8.35
CA THR A 82 3.28 17.12 -7.09
C THR A 82 3.59 16.15 -5.96
N LYS A 83 3.86 14.87 -6.28
CA LYS A 83 4.28 13.85 -5.30
C LYS A 83 5.69 14.11 -4.76
N SER A 84 6.63 14.52 -5.60
CA SER A 84 8.00 14.84 -5.17
C SER A 84 8.01 16.03 -4.18
N ALA A 85 7.22 17.07 -4.46
CA ALA A 85 7.08 18.21 -3.54
C ALA A 85 6.49 17.79 -2.19
N GLU A 86 5.44 16.97 -2.19
CA GLU A 86 4.83 16.46 -0.95
C GLU A 86 5.78 15.52 -0.17
N ARG A 87 6.61 14.74 -0.86
CA ARG A 87 7.66 13.89 -0.24
C ARG A 87 8.72 14.74 0.46
N ILE A 88 9.25 15.77 -0.21
CA ILE A 88 10.22 16.71 0.37
C ILE A 88 9.63 17.40 1.60
N ARG A 89 8.39 17.91 1.49
CA ARG A 89 7.71 18.55 2.62
C ARG A 89 7.64 17.64 3.84
N ARG A 90 7.31 16.35 3.65
CA ARG A 90 7.25 15.36 4.74
C ARG A 90 8.61 15.00 5.30
N ALA A 91 9.63 14.84 4.45
CA ALA A 91 10.99 14.56 4.89
C ALA A 91 11.53 15.68 5.78
N ASN A 92 11.20 16.95 5.47
CA ASN A 92 11.59 18.10 6.28
C ASN A 92 10.88 18.17 7.64
N LEU A 93 9.71 17.54 7.78
CA LEU A 93 8.93 17.49 9.04
C LEU A 93 9.45 16.44 10.03
N LEU A 94 10.04 15.36 9.51
CA LEU A 94 10.45 14.19 10.28
C LEU A 94 11.87 13.81 9.84
N SER A 95 12.87 14.54 10.34
CA SER A 95 14.27 14.23 10.05
C SER A 95 14.62 12.87 10.66
N SER A 96 15.04 11.93 9.82
CA SER A 96 15.46 10.60 10.23
C SER A 96 16.69 10.20 9.42
N HIS A 97 17.66 9.57 10.08
CA HIS A 97 18.90 9.16 9.45
C HIS A 97 18.67 8.02 8.47
N ASP A 98 19.54 7.94 7.48
CA ASP A 98 19.62 6.78 6.61
C ASP A 98 20.06 5.56 7.41
N ILE A 99 19.26 4.51 7.36
CA ILE A 99 19.52 3.25 8.04
C ILE A 99 19.81 2.21 6.96
N ILE A 100 20.98 1.57 7.10
CA ILE A 100 21.34 0.36 6.36
C ILE A 100 21.00 -0.81 7.26
N PHE A 101 20.24 -1.77 6.73
CA PHE A 101 19.72 -2.89 7.51
C PHE A 101 19.58 -4.13 6.63
N ASN A 102 19.48 -5.28 7.29
CA ASN A 102 19.09 -6.55 6.71
C ASN A 102 17.95 -7.16 7.53
N GLU A 103 17.52 -8.38 7.18
CA GLU A 103 16.43 -9.07 7.88
C GLU A 103 16.70 -9.27 9.37
N ALA A 104 17.95 -9.41 9.80
CA ALA A 104 18.32 -9.63 11.21
C ALA A 104 18.47 -8.33 12.02
N THR A 105 18.44 -7.15 11.38
CA THR A 105 18.58 -5.87 12.07
C THR A 105 17.29 -5.49 12.81
N CYS A 106 17.41 -5.06 14.07
CA CYS A 106 16.29 -4.48 14.84
C CYS A 106 16.25 -2.97 14.64
N PRO A 107 15.08 -2.37 14.33
CA PRO A 107 14.96 -0.92 14.21
C PRO A 107 15.08 -0.26 15.59
N GLU A 108 16.00 0.70 15.71
CA GLU A 108 16.22 1.48 16.94
C GLU A 108 15.26 2.68 17.06
N ILE A 109 14.70 3.12 15.92
CA ILE A 109 13.78 4.25 15.84
C ILE A 109 12.34 3.78 15.65
N SER A 110 11.38 4.68 15.94
CA SER A 110 9.97 4.40 15.69
C SER A 110 9.71 4.15 14.19
N GLN A 111 8.70 3.34 13.89
CA GLN A 111 8.25 3.08 12.52
C GLN A 111 7.85 4.37 11.80
N GLU A 112 7.23 5.32 12.50
CA GLU A 112 6.86 6.63 11.93
C GLU A 112 8.10 7.41 11.48
N GLN A 113 9.16 7.47 12.30
CA GLN A 113 10.43 8.09 11.93
C GLN A 113 11.16 7.32 10.81
N PHE A 114 11.12 5.99 10.86
CA PHE A 114 11.77 5.16 9.85
C PHE A 114 11.14 5.34 8.47
N LEU A 115 9.81 5.28 8.38
CA LEU A 115 9.07 5.41 7.12
C LEU A 115 8.99 6.86 6.60
N ALA A 116 9.35 7.85 7.42
CA ALA A 116 9.44 9.24 7.00
C ALA A 116 10.67 9.51 6.12
N ASN A 117 11.77 8.75 6.31
CA ASN A 117 12.92 8.81 5.42
C ASN A 117 12.65 7.98 4.15
N GLU A 118 12.73 8.63 2.99
CA GLU A 118 12.43 7.99 1.71
C GLU A 118 13.37 6.82 1.40
N ARG A 119 14.68 6.96 1.66
CA ARG A 119 15.67 5.92 1.39
C ARG A 119 15.44 4.69 2.26
N ASN A 120 15.06 4.89 3.52
CA ASN A 120 14.68 3.81 4.42
C ASN A 120 13.41 3.11 3.93
N LYS A 121 12.41 3.89 3.51
CA LYS A 121 11.14 3.36 2.98
C LYS A 121 11.37 2.56 1.69
N VAL A 122 12.19 3.03 0.77
CA VAL A 122 12.55 2.31 -0.47
C VAL A 122 13.22 0.97 -0.13
N ARG A 123 14.26 0.98 0.72
CA ARG A 123 14.94 -0.26 1.14
C ARG A 123 13.98 -1.24 1.81
N PHE A 124 13.04 -0.74 2.61
CA PHE A 124 12.08 -1.59 3.30
C PHE A 124 11.02 -2.17 2.37
N ILE A 125 10.54 -1.39 1.39
CA ILE A 125 9.67 -1.89 0.32
C ILE A 125 10.39 -2.99 -0.47
N ASP A 126 11.67 -2.81 -0.79
CA ASP A 126 12.45 -3.83 -1.49
C ASP A 126 12.59 -5.12 -0.67
N LEU A 127 12.84 -5.01 0.64
CA LEU A 127 12.88 -6.17 1.54
C LEU A 127 11.52 -6.88 1.57
N LEU A 128 10.43 -6.13 1.82
CA LEU A 128 9.07 -6.69 1.88
C LEU A 128 8.66 -7.34 0.57
N LYS A 129 8.92 -6.70 -0.56
CA LYS A 129 8.61 -7.23 -1.89
C LYS A 129 9.27 -8.58 -2.11
N LYS A 130 10.59 -8.68 -1.87
CA LYS A 130 11.33 -9.94 -2.00
C LYS A 130 10.77 -11.01 -1.06
N PHE A 131 10.50 -10.65 0.20
CA PHE A 131 9.97 -11.57 1.21
C PHE A 131 8.59 -12.11 0.83
N LEU A 132 7.66 -11.22 0.45
CA LEU A 132 6.30 -11.56 0.05
C LEU A 132 6.27 -12.40 -1.23
N GLN A 133 7.07 -12.04 -2.23
CA GLN A 133 7.19 -12.81 -3.47
C GLN A 133 7.73 -14.22 -3.22
N LYS A 134 8.73 -14.37 -2.33
CA LYS A 134 9.22 -15.69 -1.90
C LYS A 134 8.15 -16.54 -1.21
N ALA A 135 7.17 -15.88 -0.57
CA ALA A 135 6.00 -16.51 0.03
C ALA A 135 4.81 -16.66 -0.94
N ASN A 136 5.03 -16.54 -2.26
CA ASN A 136 4.02 -16.64 -3.32
C ASN A 136 2.90 -15.57 -3.26
N VAL A 137 3.12 -14.45 -2.58
CA VAL A 137 2.21 -13.30 -2.65
C VAL A 137 2.53 -12.49 -3.91
N THR A 138 1.50 -12.10 -4.66
CA THR A 138 1.69 -11.23 -5.81
C THR A 138 2.07 -9.84 -5.35
N VAL A 139 3.20 -9.32 -5.81
CA VAL A 139 3.64 -7.94 -5.51
C VAL A 139 3.90 -7.20 -6.81
N LYS A 140 3.33 -5.99 -6.92
CA LYS A 140 3.58 -5.03 -8.00
C LYS A 140 4.12 -3.74 -7.40
N GLN A 141 4.81 -2.95 -8.22
CA GLN A 141 5.32 -1.65 -7.84
C GLN A 141 5.03 -0.66 -8.97
N ALA A 142 4.43 0.47 -8.62
CA ALA A 142 4.16 1.54 -9.57
C ALA A 142 5.44 2.30 -9.94
N VAL A 143 5.36 3.17 -10.95
CA VAL A 143 6.43 4.11 -11.28
C VAL A 143 6.50 5.21 -10.23
N GLU A 144 5.37 5.84 -9.90
CA GLU A 144 5.28 6.82 -8.81
C GLU A 144 4.18 6.43 -7.83
N ASP A 145 2.92 6.60 -8.23
CA ASP A 145 1.76 6.42 -7.37
C ASP A 145 1.08 5.07 -7.62
N ALA A 146 0.85 4.30 -6.56
CA ALA A 146 0.19 3.00 -6.66
C ALA A 146 -1.27 3.10 -7.10
N ASP A 147 -1.95 4.22 -6.83
CA ASP A 147 -3.40 4.36 -6.97
C ASP A 147 -3.92 4.02 -8.37
N VAL A 148 -3.31 4.62 -9.39
CA VAL A 148 -3.69 4.38 -10.79
C VAL A 148 -3.40 2.94 -11.20
N LEU A 149 -2.30 2.35 -10.73
CA LEU A 149 -1.94 0.98 -11.05
C LEU A 149 -2.92 -0.02 -10.41
N ILE A 150 -3.31 0.22 -9.16
CA ILE A 150 -4.32 -0.59 -8.45
C ILE A 150 -5.63 -0.61 -9.24
N VAL A 151 -6.14 0.57 -9.63
CA VAL A 151 -7.40 0.67 -10.39
C VAL A 151 -7.29 0.01 -11.76
N LYS A 152 -6.18 0.21 -12.47
CA LYS A 152 -5.94 -0.46 -13.77
C LYS A 152 -5.94 -1.98 -13.63
N ILE A 153 -5.28 -2.52 -12.59
CA ILE A 153 -5.28 -3.96 -12.34
C ILE A 153 -6.70 -4.43 -12.05
N ALA A 154 -7.43 -3.76 -11.15
CA ALA A 154 -8.81 -4.10 -10.80
C ALA A 154 -9.72 -4.18 -12.04
N VAL A 155 -9.68 -3.16 -12.91
CA VAL A 155 -10.46 -3.15 -14.14
C VAL A 155 -10.03 -4.26 -15.10
N SER A 156 -8.73 -4.51 -15.24
CA SER A 156 -8.21 -5.52 -16.18
C SER A 156 -8.56 -6.97 -15.81
N VAL A 157 -8.74 -7.26 -14.52
CA VAL A 157 -9.03 -8.62 -14.04
C VAL A 157 -10.50 -8.83 -13.69
N LYS A 158 -11.36 -7.82 -13.93
CA LYS A 158 -12.79 -7.83 -13.60
C LYS A 158 -13.53 -9.09 -14.06
N SER A 159 -13.26 -9.58 -15.27
CA SER A 159 -13.94 -10.76 -15.82
C SER A 159 -13.45 -12.10 -15.26
N GLN A 160 -12.36 -12.10 -14.46
CA GLN A 160 -11.72 -13.31 -13.94
C GLN A 160 -12.20 -13.68 -12.55
N TYR A 161 -12.81 -12.75 -11.82
CA TYR A 161 -13.17 -12.88 -10.42
C TYR A 161 -14.61 -12.47 -10.19
N ASP A 162 -15.26 -13.12 -9.24
CA ASP A 162 -16.64 -12.80 -8.86
C ASP A 162 -16.68 -11.43 -8.17
N ASN A 163 -15.68 -11.15 -7.32
CA ASN A 163 -15.52 -9.87 -6.65
C ASN A 163 -14.05 -9.44 -6.62
N ILE A 164 -13.84 -8.13 -6.73
CA ILE A 164 -12.53 -7.50 -6.56
C ILE A 164 -12.64 -6.48 -5.44
N PHE A 165 -11.79 -6.62 -4.42
CA PHE A 165 -11.70 -5.70 -3.30
C PHE A 165 -10.45 -4.86 -3.43
N VAL A 166 -10.61 -3.54 -3.42
CA VAL A 166 -9.49 -2.59 -3.29
C VAL A 166 -9.41 -2.13 -1.84
N VAL A 167 -8.26 -2.37 -1.20
CA VAL A 167 -8.01 -2.06 0.20
C VAL A 167 -7.00 -0.93 0.30
N GLY A 168 -7.45 0.20 0.79
CA GLY A 168 -6.59 1.33 1.14
C GLY A 168 -7.41 2.49 1.70
N GLU A 169 -6.71 3.54 2.14
CA GLU A 169 -7.33 4.72 2.77
C GLU A 169 -7.49 5.91 1.80
N ASN A 170 -7.05 5.76 0.54
CA ASN A 170 -7.07 6.88 -0.39
C ASN A 170 -8.43 7.05 -1.08
N ILE A 171 -9.02 8.24 -0.99
CA ILE A 171 -10.28 8.55 -1.68
C ILE A 171 -10.12 8.57 -3.21
N ASP A 172 -8.89 8.77 -3.68
CA ASP A 172 -8.53 8.78 -5.09
C ASP A 172 -8.95 7.48 -5.79
N PHE A 173 -9.05 6.35 -5.08
CA PHE A 173 -9.59 5.10 -5.64
C PHE A 173 -11.00 5.27 -6.18
N LEU A 174 -11.88 5.97 -5.45
CA LEU A 174 -13.27 6.16 -5.87
C LEU A 174 -13.35 7.02 -7.13
N VAL A 175 -12.57 8.10 -7.17
CA VAL A 175 -12.51 9.02 -8.32
C VAL A 175 -11.90 8.34 -9.55
N LEU A 176 -10.85 7.54 -9.36
CA LEU A 176 -10.20 6.81 -10.44
C LEU A 176 -11.08 5.67 -10.96
N LEU A 177 -11.81 4.96 -10.08
CA LEU A 177 -12.75 3.92 -10.49
C LEU A 177 -13.89 4.49 -11.32
N THR A 178 -14.44 5.66 -10.96
CA THR A 178 -15.50 6.30 -11.77
C THR A 178 -14.98 6.80 -13.12
N GLY A 179 -13.76 7.31 -13.19
CA GLY A 179 -13.19 7.84 -14.44
C GLY A 179 -12.61 6.77 -15.39
N LEU A 180 -12.13 5.64 -14.86
CA LEU A 180 -11.44 4.61 -15.65
C LEU A 180 -12.25 3.34 -15.88
N ALA A 181 -13.38 3.16 -15.18
CA ALA A 181 -14.27 2.03 -15.47
C ALA A 181 -14.90 2.18 -16.87
N PRO A 182 -14.94 1.11 -17.69
CA PRO A 182 -15.53 1.17 -19.02
C PRO A 182 -17.03 1.50 -18.93
N MET A 183 -17.45 2.54 -19.66
CA MET A 183 -18.81 3.12 -19.68
C MET A 183 -19.95 2.15 -20.05
N LYS A 184 -19.64 0.92 -20.49
CA LYS A 184 -20.64 -0.02 -21.03
C LYS A 184 -21.53 -0.70 -19.98
N GLU A 185 -21.34 -0.45 -18.70
CA GLU A 185 -22.09 -1.10 -17.61
C GLU A 185 -22.72 -0.13 -16.59
N ASN A 186 -22.79 1.17 -16.91
CA ASN A 186 -23.45 2.16 -16.03
C ASN A 186 -24.93 2.42 -16.38
N LEU A 187 -25.61 1.47 -17.03
CA LEU A 187 -27.04 1.49 -17.33
C LEU A 187 -27.69 0.15 -17.02
#